data_AF-A0A946S2C0-F1
#
_entry.id   AF-A0A946S2C0-F1
#
_cell.length_a   1.000
_cell.length_b   1.000
_cell.length_c   1.000
_cell.angle_alpha   90.00
_cell.angle_beta   90.00
_cell.angle_gamma   90.00
#
_symmetry.space_group_name_H-M   'P 1'
#
loop_
_entity.id
_entity.type
_entity.pdbx_description
1 polymer ?
#
loop_
_entity_poly.entity_id
_entity_poly.type
_entity_poly.pdbx_seq_one_letter_code
_entity_poly.pdbx_strand_id
1 'polypeptide(L)'
;MSGDQRLEILSSDLWGKNTDNSTALPKDSVALCAYQLLVQAILDIDQIAFIHTTPDRDELWMVTEEALIDSPNDASVDETPELDTLFQGQSRQAMRVLTMNHTDSIFRSGMFLLSEYFDGVCGFYSPIKFLAEGLLLRSDYEGINQRRKATIRKNQTAASKQKTKIIEVATELGLQPQSPLLNSEIWSARCPGTGHQLFINARKDEFGCGYCCVKGNHEKLREFVKRRKT
;
A
#
# COMPACT_ATOMS: atom_id res chain seq x y z
N MET A 1 -16.21 -16.18 -27.02
CA MET A 1 -16.21 -14.73 -27.35
C MET A 1 -15.40 -14.04 -26.27
N SER A 2 -14.09 -13.86 -26.49
CA SER A 2 -13.18 -13.23 -25.53
C SER A 2 -13.10 -11.75 -25.86
N GLY A 3 -14.00 -10.96 -25.27
CA GLY A 3 -13.78 -9.53 -25.12
C GLY A 3 -12.81 -9.37 -23.97
N ASP A 4 -11.72 -8.65 -24.17
CA ASP A 4 -10.73 -8.34 -23.14
C ASP A 4 -11.45 -7.60 -22.00
N GLN A 5 -11.90 -8.36 -20.98
CA GLN A 5 -12.57 -7.81 -19.82
C GLN A 5 -11.56 -6.93 -19.11
N ARG A 6 -11.76 -5.62 -19.24
CA ARG A 6 -10.94 -4.61 -18.60
C ARG A 6 -11.14 -4.74 -17.08
N LEU A 7 -10.07 -5.10 -16.39
CA LEU A 7 -10.04 -5.14 -14.94
C LEU A 7 -10.21 -3.69 -14.42
N GLU A 8 -11.23 -3.46 -13.60
CA GLU A 8 -11.58 -2.14 -13.08
C GLU A 8 -11.97 -2.24 -11.61
N ILE A 9 -11.38 -1.38 -10.79
CA ILE A 9 -11.72 -1.25 -9.36
C ILE A 9 -13.02 -0.43 -9.25
N LEU A 10 -14.05 -1.06 -8.68
CA LEU A 10 -15.36 -0.46 -8.44
C LEU A 10 -15.41 0.33 -7.14
N SER A 11 -14.71 -0.15 -6.10
CA SER A 11 -14.63 0.53 -4.81
C SER A 11 -13.34 0.21 -4.08
N SER A 12 -12.93 1.15 -3.23
CA SER A 12 -11.69 1.07 -2.46
C SER A 12 -11.91 1.59 -1.03
N ASP A 13 -11.55 0.77 -0.05
CA ASP A 13 -11.52 1.10 1.38
C ASP A 13 -10.24 0.57 2.02
N LEU A 14 -9.10 0.93 1.44
CA LEU A 14 -7.77 0.51 1.88
C LEU A 14 -7.45 0.87 3.33
N TRP A 15 -8.18 1.82 3.90
CA TRP A 15 -7.91 2.43 5.21
C TRP A 15 -9.00 2.13 6.24
N GLY A 16 -9.99 1.28 5.92
CA GLY A 16 -11.05 0.90 6.85
C GLY A 16 -11.88 2.07 7.35
N LYS A 17 -12.09 3.09 6.52
CA LYS A 17 -12.88 4.28 6.91
C LYS A 17 -14.38 3.99 6.85
N ASN A 18 -14.79 2.95 6.13
CA ASN A 18 -16.18 2.55 6.06
C ASN A 18 -16.44 1.41 7.05
N THR A 19 -17.20 1.70 8.10
CA THR A 19 -17.57 0.72 9.13
C THR A 19 -18.37 -0.46 8.56
N ASP A 20 -19.08 -0.26 7.45
CA ASP A 20 -19.90 -1.30 6.81
C ASP A 20 -19.04 -2.39 6.13
N ASN A 21 -17.76 -2.10 5.89
CA ASN A 21 -16.81 -3.03 5.28
C ASN A 21 -16.07 -3.90 6.31
N SER A 22 -16.34 -3.70 7.60
CA SER A 22 -15.70 -4.43 8.69
C SER A 22 -16.67 -5.43 9.31
N THR A 23 -16.55 -6.68 8.90
CA THR A 23 -17.51 -7.74 9.27
C THR A 23 -16.79 -9.07 9.48
N ALA A 24 -17.56 -10.12 9.77
CA ALA A 24 -17.06 -11.47 9.58
C ALA A 24 -16.71 -11.70 8.09
N LEU A 25 -15.66 -12.48 7.85
CA LEU A 25 -15.29 -12.93 6.51
C LEU A 25 -16.42 -13.75 5.86
N PRO A 26 -16.77 -13.52 4.59
CA PRO A 26 -17.74 -14.36 3.87
C PRO A 26 -17.33 -15.85 3.87
N LYS A 27 -18.30 -16.76 4.01
CA LYS A 27 -18.04 -18.19 4.28
C LYS A 27 -17.36 -18.93 3.13
N ASP A 28 -17.55 -18.46 1.92
CA ASP A 28 -17.06 -18.99 0.65
C ASP A 28 -15.82 -18.23 0.15
N SER A 29 -15.21 -17.41 1.00
CA SER A 29 -13.94 -16.75 0.69
C SER A 29 -12.83 -17.78 0.54
N VAL A 30 -11.97 -17.56 -0.45
CA VAL A 30 -10.78 -18.39 -0.71
C VAL A 30 -9.54 -17.61 -0.27
N ALA A 31 -8.68 -18.23 0.53
CA ALA A 31 -7.41 -17.62 0.92
C ALA A 31 -6.50 -17.43 -0.31
N LEU A 32 -5.97 -16.23 -0.50
CA LEU A 32 -4.96 -15.94 -1.51
C LEU A 32 -3.58 -16.35 -1.02
N CYS A 33 -3.12 -15.74 0.08
CA CYS A 33 -1.89 -16.09 0.78
C CYS A 33 -1.82 -15.34 2.11
N ALA A 34 -0.89 -15.78 2.97
CA ALA A 34 -0.49 -15.05 4.17
C ALA A 34 0.87 -14.38 3.96
N TYR A 35 1.02 -13.17 4.48
CA TYR A 35 2.24 -12.38 4.38
C TYR A 35 2.37 -11.42 5.56
N GLN A 36 3.59 -10.92 5.76
CA GLN A 36 3.88 -9.91 6.76
C GLN A 36 4.05 -8.55 6.11
N LEU A 37 3.40 -7.55 6.69
CA LEU A 37 3.52 -6.13 6.37
C LEU A 37 4.36 -5.41 7.42
N LEU A 38 5.33 -4.62 6.97
CA LEU A 38 5.98 -3.61 7.79
C LEU A 38 5.21 -2.29 7.67
N VAL A 39 4.63 -1.84 8.79
CA VAL A 39 3.88 -0.60 8.92
C VAL A 39 4.81 0.52 9.34
N GLN A 40 4.95 1.52 8.45
CA GLN A 40 5.76 2.74 8.67
C GLN A 40 7.19 2.47 9.18
N ALA A 41 7.76 1.30 8.87
CA ALA A 41 9.06 0.85 9.37
C ALA A 41 9.17 0.66 10.89
N ILE A 42 8.05 0.47 11.59
CA ILE A 42 8.00 0.40 13.07
C ILE A 42 7.39 -0.91 13.57
N LEU A 43 6.38 -1.43 12.87
CA LEU A 43 5.59 -2.57 13.34
C LEU A 43 5.44 -3.60 12.22
N ASP A 44 5.73 -4.85 12.54
CA ASP A 44 5.43 -5.98 11.68
C ASP A 44 4.03 -6.50 12.02
N ILE A 45 3.23 -6.75 10.98
CA ILE A 45 1.86 -7.22 11.08
C ILE A 45 1.68 -8.40 10.12
N ASP A 46 1.23 -9.52 10.66
CA ASP A 46 0.83 -10.67 9.84
C ASP A 46 -0.59 -10.45 9.32
N GLN A 47 -0.77 -10.68 8.02
CA GLN A 47 -2.02 -10.45 7.33
C GLN A 47 -2.30 -11.61 6.37
N ILE A 48 -3.58 -12.00 6.30
CA ILE A 48 -4.06 -12.99 5.34
C ILE A 48 -5.02 -12.30 4.38
N ALA A 49 -4.74 -12.45 3.09
CA ALA A 49 -5.60 -11.95 2.03
C ALA A 49 -6.57 -13.05 1.57
N PHE A 50 -7.82 -12.66 1.36
CA PHE A 50 -8.89 -13.51 0.86
C PHE A 50 -9.54 -12.90 -0.37
N ILE A 51 -9.98 -13.75 -1.29
CA ILE A 51 -10.88 -13.36 -2.36
C ILE A 51 -12.25 -13.97 -2.12
N HIS A 52 -13.28 -13.15 -2.26
CA HIS A 52 -14.67 -13.57 -2.26
C HIS A 52 -15.28 -13.17 -3.60
N THR A 53 -15.93 -14.13 -4.25
CA THR A 53 -16.49 -13.96 -5.60
C THR A 53 -18.01 -14.05 -5.52
N THR A 54 -18.69 -13.04 -6.05
CA THR A 54 -20.14 -13.04 -6.28
C THR A 54 -20.42 -13.13 -7.79
N PRO A 55 -21.68 -13.32 -8.23
CA PRO A 55 -22.00 -13.36 -9.65
C PRO A 55 -21.62 -12.10 -10.44
N ASP A 56 -21.48 -10.96 -9.77
CA ASP A 56 -21.26 -9.64 -10.37
C ASP A 56 -19.87 -9.04 -10.06
N ARG A 57 -19.20 -9.45 -8.98
CA ARG A 57 -17.96 -8.83 -8.52
C ARG A 57 -17.01 -9.80 -7.83
N ASP A 58 -15.74 -9.42 -7.82
CA ASP A 58 -14.71 -10.03 -6.99
C ASP A 58 -14.26 -9.04 -5.92
N GLU A 59 -14.10 -9.52 -4.69
CA GLU A 59 -13.82 -8.71 -3.51
C GLU A 59 -12.54 -9.20 -2.84
N LEU A 60 -11.66 -8.27 -2.49
CA LEU A 60 -10.47 -8.54 -1.68
C LEU A 60 -10.75 -8.22 -0.22
N TRP A 61 -10.52 -9.19 0.63
CA TRP A 61 -10.71 -9.10 2.08
C TRP A 61 -9.38 -9.33 2.80
N MET A 62 -9.12 -8.55 3.84
CA MET A 62 -7.94 -8.66 4.69
C MET A 62 -8.34 -9.05 6.10
N VAL A 63 -7.64 -10.05 6.65
CA VAL A 63 -7.69 -10.41 8.07
C VAL A 63 -6.33 -10.07 8.65
N THR A 64 -6.32 -9.23 9.68
CA THR A 64 -5.10 -8.70 10.28
C THR A 64 -4.95 -9.23 11.70
N GLU A 65 -3.76 -9.68 12.06
CA GLU A 65 -3.41 -10.00 13.44
C GLU A 65 -2.83 -8.76 14.12
N GLU A 66 -3.46 -8.31 15.22
CA GLU A 66 -2.75 -7.48 16.18
C GLU A 66 -1.91 -8.42 17.05
N ALA A 67 -0.64 -8.59 16.69
CA ALA A 67 0.28 -9.33 17.54
C ALA A 67 0.32 -8.64 18.91
N LEU A 68 -0.19 -9.31 19.95
CA LEU A 68 0.07 -8.89 21.32
C LEU A 68 1.59 -8.96 21.49
N ILE A 69 2.20 -7.81 21.75
CA ILE A 69 3.62 -7.67 22.08
C ILE A 69 3.87 -8.55 23.30
N ASP A 70 4.27 -9.80 23.10
CA ASP A 70 4.97 -10.66 24.04
C ASP A 70 5.25 -12.01 23.38
N SER A 71 6.38 -12.11 22.67
CA SER A 71 7.34 -13.20 22.92
C SER A 71 8.64 -12.98 22.17
N PRO A 72 9.78 -12.90 22.87
CA PRO A 72 11.09 -13.04 22.26
C PRO A 72 11.34 -14.53 22.05
N ASN A 73 11.15 -15.02 20.84
CA ASN A 73 11.84 -16.24 20.44
C ASN A 73 12.14 -16.18 18.94
N ASP A 74 13.37 -15.79 18.65
CA ASP A 74 14.14 -16.28 17.51
C ASP A 74 14.08 -17.81 17.51
N ALA A 75 13.15 -18.36 16.75
CA ALA A 75 13.22 -19.74 16.28
C ALA A 75 13.22 -19.70 14.75
N SER A 76 14.42 -19.73 14.20
CA SER A 76 14.67 -20.09 12.81
C SER A 76 14.16 -21.50 12.57
N VAL A 77 12.94 -21.64 12.06
CA VAL A 77 12.47 -22.86 11.42
C VAL A 77 11.86 -22.45 10.09
N ASP A 78 12.44 -22.97 9.02
CA ASP A 78 12.07 -22.74 7.63
C ASP A 78 10.78 -23.51 7.26
N GLU A 79 9.84 -23.58 8.19
CA GLU A 79 8.53 -24.18 8.00
C GLU A 79 7.57 -23.08 7.60
N THR A 80 6.96 -23.24 6.42
CA THR A 80 5.87 -22.39 5.95
C THR A 80 4.64 -22.82 6.73
N PRO A 81 4.15 -22.07 7.75
CA PRO A 81 3.00 -22.48 8.53
C PRO A 81 1.77 -22.66 7.63
N GLU A 82 0.97 -23.70 7.88
CA GLU A 82 -0.29 -23.90 7.17
C GLU A 82 -1.26 -22.75 7.49
N LEU A 83 -2.02 -22.29 6.49
CA LEU A 83 -3.00 -21.21 6.64
C LEU A 83 -3.97 -21.43 7.81
N ASP A 84 -4.41 -22.67 8.01
CA ASP A 84 -5.33 -23.04 9.09
C ASP A 84 -4.74 -22.79 10.48
N THR A 85 -3.42 -22.94 10.63
CA THR A 85 -2.73 -22.65 11.90
C THR A 85 -2.68 -21.15 12.17
N LEU A 86 -2.43 -20.34 11.12
CA LEU A 86 -2.51 -18.88 11.22
C LEU A 86 -3.96 -18.42 11.50
N PHE A 87 -4.96 -19.11 10.95
CA PHE A 87 -6.38 -18.77 11.15
C PHE A 87 -6.88 -19.01 12.57
N GLN A 88 -6.40 -20.05 13.24
CA GLN A 88 -6.87 -20.43 14.57
C GLN A 88 -6.47 -19.43 15.68
N GLY A 89 -5.47 -18.57 15.44
CA GLY A 89 -4.99 -17.55 16.37
C GLY A 89 -5.65 -16.15 16.23
N GLN A 90 -6.48 -15.91 15.22
CA GLN A 90 -6.82 -14.54 14.81
C GLN A 90 -8.10 -13.95 15.43
N SER A 91 -8.03 -12.69 15.85
CA SER A 91 -9.18 -11.85 16.22
C SER A 91 -10.05 -11.57 14.99
N ARG A 92 -11.33 -11.95 15.05
CA ARG A 92 -12.25 -12.24 13.93
C ARG A 92 -12.73 -11.05 13.06
N GLN A 93 -11.96 -9.98 12.91
CA GLN A 93 -12.36 -8.82 12.11
C GLN A 93 -11.73 -8.89 10.73
N ALA A 94 -12.56 -9.13 9.72
CA ALA A 94 -12.17 -9.06 8.32
C ALA A 94 -12.59 -7.70 7.74
N MET A 95 -11.80 -7.18 6.81
CA MET A 95 -12.07 -5.92 6.15
C MET A 95 -12.07 -6.11 4.63
N ARG A 96 -13.16 -5.74 3.97
CA ARG A 96 -13.19 -5.64 2.52
C ARG A 96 -12.46 -4.38 2.08
N VAL A 97 -11.33 -4.53 1.40
CA VAL A 97 -10.44 -3.41 1.03
C VAL A 97 -10.60 -2.98 -0.42
N LEU A 98 -10.94 -3.90 -1.33
CA LEU A 98 -11.13 -3.61 -2.75
C LEU A 98 -12.27 -4.45 -3.33
N THR A 99 -12.89 -3.91 -4.38
CA THR A 99 -13.89 -4.60 -5.17
C THR A 99 -13.66 -4.30 -6.64
N MET A 100 -13.84 -5.29 -7.51
CA MET A 100 -13.75 -5.16 -8.95
C MET A 100 -14.90 -5.90 -9.66
N ASN A 101 -15.06 -5.66 -10.96
CA ASN A 101 -15.93 -6.50 -11.79
C ASN A 101 -15.46 -7.96 -11.78
N HIS A 102 -16.40 -8.90 -11.67
CA HIS A 102 -16.08 -10.32 -11.68
C HIS A 102 -15.39 -10.74 -12.98
N THR A 103 -14.43 -11.66 -12.87
CA THR A 103 -13.79 -12.30 -14.03
C THR A 103 -13.95 -13.81 -13.97
N ASP A 104 -13.86 -14.47 -15.13
CA ASP A 104 -13.93 -15.93 -15.23
C ASP A 104 -12.78 -16.67 -14.51
N SER A 105 -11.86 -15.97 -13.85
CA SER A 105 -10.70 -16.54 -13.16
C SER A 105 -10.47 -15.88 -11.80
N ILE A 106 -10.85 -16.59 -10.74
CA ILE A 106 -10.57 -16.21 -9.35
C ILE A 106 -9.06 -15.98 -9.10
N PHE A 107 -8.20 -16.75 -9.74
CA PHE A 107 -6.74 -16.55 -9.67
C PHE A 107 -6.32 -15.21 -10.27
N ARG A 108 -6.82 -14.87 -11.48
CA ARG A 108 -6.52 -13.60 -12.14
C ARG A 108 -7.03 -12.40 -11.32
N SER A 109 -8.25 -12.50 -10.81
CA SER A 109 -8.84 -11.48 -9.95
C SER A 109 -8.06 -11.31 -8.64
N GLY A 110 -7.71 -12.42 -7.98
CA GLY A 110 -6.93 -12.41 -6.73
C GLY A 110 -5.55 -11.78 -6.91
N MET A 111 -4.82 -12.17 -7.96
CA MET A 111 -3.52 -11.60 -8.31
C MET A 111 -3.62 -10.08 -8.59
N PHE A 112 -4.63 -9.66 -9.36
CA PHE A 112 -4.82 -8.26 -9.71
C PHE A 112 -5.17 -7.43 -8.46
N LEU A 113 -6.18 -7.84 -7.70
CA LEU A 113 -6.62 -7.13 -6.50
C LEU A 113 -5.51 -7.02 -5.45
N LEU A 114 -4.75 -8.09 -5.20
CA LEU A 114 -3.65 -8.05 -4.24
C LEU A 114 -2.53 -7.10 -4.70
N SER A 115 -2.24 -7.07 -6.00
CA SER A 115 -1.29 -6.11 -6.59
C SER A 115 -1.77 -4.67 -6.41
N GLU A 116 -3.04 -4.39 -6.74
CA GLU A 116 -3.64 -3.06 -6.59
C GLU A 116 -3.69 -2.61 -5.12
N TYR A 117 -3.95 -3.54 -4.19
CA TYR A 117 -3.89 -3.25 -2.77
C TYR A 117 -2.49 -2.80 -2.34
N PHE A 118 -1.45 -3.57 -2.68
CA PHE A 118 -0.07 -3.21 -2.35
C PHE A 118 0.38 -1.89 -2.99
N ASP A 119 -0.11 -1.59 -4.18
CA ASP A 119 0.16 -0.32 -4.84
C ASP A 119 -0.56 0.84 -4.14
N GLY A 120 -1.81 0.64 -3.75
CA GLY A 120 -2.64 1.63 -3.06
C GLY A 120 -2.14 1.99 -1.65
N VAL A 121 -1.54 1.03 -0.93
CA VAL A 121 -0.96 1.25 0.41
C VAL A 121 0.54 1.57 0.39
N CYS A 122 1.14 1.65 -0.82
CA CYS A 122 2.58 1.85 -0.97
C CYS A 122 3.05 3.17 -0.33
N GLY A 123 4.13 3.08 0.46
CA GLY A 123 4.67 4.21 1.23
C GLY A 123 4.17 4.27 2.67
N PHE A 124 3.08 3.56 2.99
CA PHE A 124 2.61 3.35 4.37
C PHE A 124 2.89 1.92 4.83
N TYR A 125 2.52 0.94 4.01
CA TYR A 125 2.78 -0.48 4.27
C TYR A 125 3.78 -1.01 3.25
N SER A 126 4.64 -1.92 3.70
CA SER A 126 5.57 -2.66 2.87
C SER A 126 5.42 -4.15 3.10
N PRO A 127 4.97 -4.95 2.12
CA PRO A 127 5.08 -6.41 2.21
C PRO A 127 6.55 -6.82 2.28
N ILE A 128 6.92 -7.49 3.37
CA ILE A 128 8.31 -7.84 3.71
C ILE A 128 8.59 -9.34 3.71
N LYS A 129 7.59 -10.17 4.04
CA LYS A 129 7.78 -11.63 4.15
C LYS A 129 6.55 -12.38 3.64
N PHE A 130 6.77 -13.49 2.94
CA PHE A 130 5.72 -14.45 2.60
C PHE A 130 5.63 -15.50 3.70
N LEU A 131 4.43 -15.77 4.19
CA LEU A 131 4.20 -16.67 5.33
C LEU A 131 3.58 -17.99 4.91
N ALA A 132 2.53 -17.98 4.08
CA ALA A 132 1.82 -19.21 3.71
C ALA A 132 1.15 -19.11 2.33
N GLU A 133 1.10 -20.26 1.65
CA GLU A 133 0.41 -20.43 0.36
C GLU A 133 -1.08 -20.59 0.54
N GLY A 134 -1.85 -19.99 -0.37
CA GLY A 134 -3.27 -20.26 -0.58
C GLY A 134 -3.50 -20.52 -2.07
N LEU A 135 -4.40 -19.75 -2.69
CA LEU A 135 -4.54 -19.74 -4.14
C LEU A 135 -3.30 -19.16 -4.86
N LEU A 136 -2.57 -18.25 -4.21
CA LEU A 136 -1.32 -17.68 -4.72
C LEU A 136 -0.13 -18.38 -4.08
N LEU A 137 0.84 -18.72 -4.92
CA LEU A 137 2.10 -19.31 -4.50
C LEU A 137 3.09 -18.22 -4.07
N ARG A 138 4.19 -18.65 -3.42
CA ARG A 138 5.30 -17.74 -3.09
C ARG A 138 5.80 -16.97 -4.32
N SER A 139 5.93 -17.65 -5.47
CA SER A 139 6.38 -17.02 -6.73
C SER A 139 5.46 -15.92 -7.23
N ASP A 140 4.15 -16.06 -7.00
CA ASP A 140 3.15 -15.07 -7.40
C ASP A 140 3.28 -13.80 -6.56
N TYR A 141 3.33 -13.97 -5.24
CA TYR A 141 3.55 -12.89 -4.27
C TYR A 141 4.88 -12.17 -4.52
N GLU A 142 5.96 -12.92 -4.70
CA GLU A 142 7.27 -12.35 -5.01
C GLU A 142 7.25 -11.64 -6.37
N GLY A 143 6.56 -12.18 -7.36
CA GLY A 143 6.36 -11.55 -8.66
C GLY A 143 5.68 -10.18 -8.57
N ILE A 144 4.61 -10.06 -7.77
CA ILE A 144 3.96 -8.76 -7.48
C ILE A 144 4.98 -7.78 -6.89
N ASN A 145 5.69 -8.21 -5.85
CA ASN A 145 6.64 -7.36 -5.13
C ASN A 145 7.84 -6.94 -5.98
N GLN A 146 8.35 -7.83 -6.83
CA GLN A 146 9.44 -7.55 -7.76
C GLN A 146 9.03 -6.52 -8.81
N ARG A 147 7.83 -6.65 -9.41
CA ARG A 147 7.30 -5.64 -10.35
C ARG A 147 7.19 -4.27 -9.70
N ARG A 148 6.64 -4.21 -8.48
CA ARG A 148 6.52 -2.95 -7.72
C ARG A 148 7.88 -2.31 -7.43
N LYS A 149 8.85 -3.10 -6.94
CA LYS A 149 10.24 -2.65 -6.70
C LYS A 149 10.91 -2.16 -7.98
N ALA A 150 10.70 -2.84 -9.11
CA ALA A 150 11.23 -2.41 -10.40
C ALA A 150 10.63 -1.07 -10.85
N THR A 151 9.31 -0.87 -10.71
CA THR A 151 8.64 0.41 -10.99
C THR A 151 9.19 1.54 -10.12
N ILE A 152 9.33 1.32 -8.80
CA ILE A 152 9.90 2.31 -7.88
C ILE A 152 11.33 2.67 -8.31
N ARG A 153 12.20 1.68 -8.55
CA ARG A 153 13.58 1.92 -9.01
C ARG A 153 13.63 2.71 -10.31
N LYS A 154 12.77 2.38 -11.27
CA LYS A 154 12.65 3.12 -12.54
C LYS A 154 12.26 4.58 -12.29
N ASN A 155 11.24 4.81 -11.46
CA ASN A 155 10.76 6.15 -11.13
C ASN A 155 11.81 6.97 -10.41
N GLN A 156 12.48 6.40 -9.40
CA GLN A 156 13.56 7.06 -8.66
C GLN A 156 14.76 7.38 -9.55
N THR A 157 15.11 6.50 -10.49
CA THR A 157 16.18 6.73 -11.46
C THR A 157 15.84 7.83 -12.46
N ALA A 158 14.57 7.95 -12.87
CA ALA A 158 14.12 9.05 -13.72
C ALA A 158 14.11 10.37 -12.93
N ALA A 159 13.60 10.33 -11.70
CA ALA A 159 13.48 11.47 -10.81
C ALA A 159 14.85 12.06 -10.43
N SER A 160 15.88 11.24 -10.23
CA SER A 160 17.24 11.73 -9.93
C SER A 160 17.86 12.54 -11.08
N LYS A 161 17.37 12.36 -12.31
CA LYS A 161 17.77 13.13 -13.50
C LYS A 161 16.96 14.42 -13.67
N GLN A 162 15.82 14.55 -12.97
CA GLN A 162 14.89 15.66 -13.12
C GLN A 162 14.98 16.59 -11.90
N LYS A 163 15.91 17.55 -11.94
CA LYS A 163 16.00 18.62 -10.94
C LYS A 163 15.04 19.75 -11.31
N THR A 164 13.91 19.81 -10.62
CA THR A 164 12.94 20.89 -10.79
C THR A 164 13.15 21.94 -9.70
N LYS A 165 12.76 23.19 -10.00
CA LYS A 165 13.01 24.33 -9.10
C LYS A 165 12.39 24.10 -7.73
N ILE A 166 11.18 23.53 -7.66
CA ILE A 166 10.53 23.24 -6.37
C ILE A 166 11.25 22.18 -5.54
N ILE A 167 11.90 21.19 -6.17
CA ILE A 167 12.68 20.16 -5.45
C ILE A 167 13.97 20.77 -4.91
N GLU A 168 14.63 21.64 -5.69
CA GLU A 168 15.81 22.39 -5.22
C GLU A 168 15.45 23.28 -4.03
N VAL A 169 14.37 24.06 -4.14
CA VAL A 169 13.86 24.90 -3.05
C VAL A 169 13.50 24.08 -1.81
N ALA A 170 12.80 22.95 -1.97
CA ALA A 170 12.47 22.08 -0.85
C ALA A 170 13.72 21.51 -0.16
N THR A 171 14.76 21.18 -0.93
CA THR A 171 16.05 20.72 -0.42
C THR A 171 16.76 21.83 0.38
N GLU A 172 16.87 23.04 -0.19
CA GLU A 172 17.46 24.21 0.47
C GLU A 172 16.76 24.57 1.78
N LEU A 173 15.43 24.41 1.83
CA LEU A 173 14.62 24.68 3.01
C LEU A 173 14.71 23.56 4.07
N GLY A 174 15.47 22.49 3.79
CA GLY A 174 15.66 21.36 4.71
C GLY A 174 14.43 20.47 4.84
N LEU A 175 13.53 20.47 3.85
CA LEU A 175 12.29 19.68 3.89
C LEU A 175 12.49 18.21 3.51
N GLN A 176 13.72 17.79 3.21
CA GLN A 176 14.08 16.39 2.92
C GLN A 176 13.19 15.74 1.84
N PRO A 177 13.18 16.27 0.59
CA PRO A 177 12.38 15.67 -0.47
C PRO A 177 12.85 14.24 -0.78
N GLN A 178 11.90 13.31 -0.78
CA GLN A 178 12.06 11.90 -1.09
C GLN A 178 11.54 11.63 -2.49
N SER A 179 12.30 10.84 -3.23
CA SER A 179 12.01 10.50 -4.61
C SER A 179 10.68 9.74 -4.75
N PRO A 180 10.04 9.82 -5.92
CA PRO A 180 8.74 9.21 -6.13
C PRO A 180 8.77 7.69 -5.96
N LEU A 181 7.66 7.14 -5.45
CA LEU A 181 7.41 5.70 -5.38
C LEU A 181 6.75 5.22 -6.67
N LEU A 182 5.44 4.92 -6.65
CA LEU A 182 4.73 4.40 -7.82
C LEU A 182 4.22 5.47 -8.78
N ASN A 183 3.81 6.62 -8.25
CA ASN A 183 3.50 7.79 -9.07
C ASN A 183 4.80 8.55 -9.37
N SER A 184 5.29 8.46 -10.61
CA SER A 184 6.57 9.03 -11.03
C SER A 184 6.69 10.55 -10.92
N GLU A 185 5.57 11.28 -10.79
CA GLU A 185 5.56 12.74 -10.73
C GLU A 185 5.52 13.28 -9.30
N ILE A 186 5.13 12.46 -8.32
CA ILE A 186 4.84 12.89 -6.95
C ILE A 186 5.98 12.49 -6.02
N TRP A 187 6.71 13.50 -5.57
CA TRP A 187 7.67 13.39 -4.48
C TRP A 187 6.96 13.64 -3.16
N SER A 188 7.57 13.17 -2.07
CA SER A 188 7.15 13.55 -0.72
C SER A 188 8.25 14.32 0.00
N ALA A 189 7.89 15.08 1.03
CA ALA A 189 8.81 15.87 1.84
C ALA A 189 8.18 16.08 3.23
N ARG A 190 8.99 16.55 4.18
CA ARG A 190 8.52 16.96 5.50
C ARG A 190 7.82 18.31 5.44
N CYS A 191 6.62 18.40 5.99
CA CYS A 191 5.92 19.67 6.13
C CYS A 191 6.58 20.53 7.23
N PRO A 192 6.89 21.82 6.96
CA PRO A 192 7.66 22.65 7.89
C PRO A 192 7.00 22.83 9.26
N GLY A 193 7.78 22.60 10.32
CA GLY A 193 7.35 22.80 11.71
C GLY A 193 6.31 21.80 12.21
N THR A 194 6.10 20.68 11.50
CA THR A 194 5.12 19.65 11.86
C THR A 194 5.64 18.25 11.51
N GLY A 195 4.89 17.21 11.88
CA GLY A 195 5.15 15.82 11.44
C GLY A 195 4.42 15.42 10.16
N HIS A 196 3.69 16.33 9.50
CA HIS A 196 2.90 15.98 8.33
C HIS A 196 3.77 15.70 7.10
N GLN A 197 3.24 14.87 6.21
CA GLN A 197 3.79 14.72 4.87
C GLN A 197 3.30 15.87 3.97
N LEU A 198 4.22 16.41 3.19
CA LEU A 198 4.00 17.38 2.13
C LEU A 198 4.29 16.68 0.81
N PHE A 199 3.42 16.85 -0.18
CA PHE A 199 3.59 16.25 -1.51
C PHE A 199 4.03 17.32 -2.50
N ILE A 200 4.94 16.96 -3.40
CA ILE A 200 5.47 17.84 -4.44
C ILE A 200 5.22 17.17 -5.80
N ASN A 201 4.43 17.81 -6.65
CA ASN A 201 4.33 17.44 -8.06
C ASN A 201 5.47 18.12 -8.82
N ALA A 202 6.52 17.35 -9.13
CA ALA A 202 7.70 17.87 -9.80
C ALA A 202 7.39 18.37 -11.22
N ARG A 203 6.48 17.70 -11.95
CA ARG A 203 6.09 18.10 -13.31
C ARG A 203 5.40 19.46 -13.35
N LYS A 204 4.57 19.76 -12.36
CA LYS A 204 3.81 21.01 -12.26
C LYS A 204 4.55 22.11 -11.50
N ASP A 205 5.69 21.81 -10.88
CA ASP A 205 6.41 22.72 -9.97
C ASP A 205 5.52 23.20 -8.80
N GLU A 206 4.68 22.30 -8.27
CA GLU A 206 3.69 22.60 -7.22
C GLU A 206 3.86 21.69 -6.00
N PHE A 207 3.57 22.23 -4.82
CA PHE A 207 3.44 21.46 -3.58
C PHE A 207 2.03 21.54 -3.00
N GLY A 208 1.68 20.57 -2.17
CA GLY A 208 0.49 20.59 -1.34
C GLY A 208 0.69 19.84 -0.03
N CYS A 209 0.09 20.34 1.05
CA CYS A 209 -0.09 19.60 2.29
C CYS A 209 -1.57 19.58 2.64
N GLY A 210 -2.18 18.39 2.61
CA GLY A 210 -3.61 18.21 2.87
C GLY A 210 -4.01 18.65 4.29
N TYR A 211 -3.21 18.26 5.29
CA TYR A 211 -3.45 18.61 6.70
C TYR A 211 -3.41 20.12 6.97
N CYS A 212 -2.48 20.83 6.33
CA CYS A 212 -2.35 22.27 6.47
C CYS A 212 -3.23 23.06 5.49
N CYS A 213 -3.95 22.36 4.61
CA CYS A 213 -4.76 22.92 3.52
C CYS A 213 -4.04 24.00 2.70
N VAL A 214 -2.74 23.83 2.47
CA VAL A 214 -1.90 24.78 1.73
C VAL A 214 -1.38 24.13 0.44
N LYS A 215 -1.42 24.90 -0.65
CA LYS A 215 -0.90 24.54 -1.97
C LYS A 215 -0.23 25.75 -2.61
N GLY A 216 0.83 25.53 -3.39
CA GLY A 216 1.50 26.58 -4.14
C GLY A 216 2.66 26.11 -4.98
N ASN A 217 3.39 27.06 -5.56
CA ASN A 217 4.67 26.84 -6.22
C ASN A 217 5.84 27.00 -5.22
N HIS A 218 7.06 27.03 -5.73
CA HIS A 218 8.28 27.19 -4.93
C HIS A 218 8.35 28.52 -4.13
N GLU A 219 7.81 29.64 -4.64
CA GLU A 219 7.79 30.92 -3.91
C GLU A 219 6.87 30.83 -2.68
N LYS A 220 5.66 30.30 -2.89
CA LYS A 220 4.70 30.07 -1.80
C LYS A 220 5.20 29.04 -0.79
N LEU A 221 6.05 28.09 -1.22
CA LEU A 221 6.73 27.17 -0.31
C LEU A 221 7.71 27.91 0.62
N ARG A 222 8.52 28.83 0.08
CA ARG A 222 9.43 29.66 0.90
C ARG A 222 8.64 30.51 1.90
N GLU A 223 7.56 31.16 1.45
CA GLU A 223 6.70 31.92 2.34
C GLU A 223 6.11 31.06 3.45
N PHE A 224 5.62 29.86 3.10
CA PHE A 224 5.02 28.95 4.05
C PHE A 224 6.02 28.50 5.12
N VAL A 225 7.25 28.16 4.73
CA VAL A 225 8.33 27.84 5.69
C VAL A 225 8.67 29.03 6.57
N LYS A 226 8.75 30.25 6.02
CA LYS A 226 9.03 31.47 6.79
C LYS A 226 7.97 31.72 7.86
N ARG A 227 6.69 31.59 7.51
CA ARG A 227 5.55 31.74 8.44
C ARG A 227 5.56 30.72 9.59
N ARG A 228 6.19 29.56 9.40
CA ARG A 228 6.29 28.50 10.43
C ARG A 228 7.50 28.65 11.36
N LYS A 229 8.49 29.45 10.97
CA LYS A 229 9.69 29.76 11.78
C LYS A 229 9.54 31.03 12.62
N THR A 230 8.47 31.78 12.40
CA THR A 230 8.11 32.99 13.16
C THR A 230 7.18 32.59 14.29
#